data_AF-A0A1I5NA86-F1
#
_entry.id   AF-A0A1I5NA86-F1
#
_cell.length_a   1.000
_cell.length_b   1.000
_cell.length_c   1.000
_cell.angle_alpha   90.00
_cell.angle_beta   90.00
_cell.angle_gamma   90.00
#
_symmetry.space_group_name_H-M   'P 1'
#
loop_
_entity.id
_entity.type
_entity.pdbx_description
1 polymer ?
#
loop_
_entity_poly.entity_id
_entity_poly.type
_entity_poly.pdbx_seq_one_letter_code
_entity_poly.pdbx_strand_id
1 'polypeptide(L)' 'MTKKKPKEKLSNKDLKELMGMNRPTYGRGSGGAIKQK' A
#
# COMPACT_ATOMS: atom_id res chain seq x y z
N MET A 1 24.45 -10.46 19.06
CA MET A 1 24.46 -9.63 17.83
C MET A 1 23.30 -8.64 17.90
N THR A 2 23.56 -7.39 18.22
CA THR A 2 22.53 -6.33 18.27
C THR A 2 22.19 -5.91 16.84
N LYS A 3 21.00 -6.28 16.34
CA LYS A 3 20.48 -5.82 15.05
C LYS A 3 20.32 -4.29 15.12
N LYS A 4 21.26 -3.53 14.56
CA LYS A 4 21.11 -2.09 14.32
C LYS A 4 19.90 -1.92 13.39
N LYS A 5 18.81 -1.36 13.91
CA LYS A 5 17.66 -0.99 13.07
C LYS A 5 18.17 0.04 12.05
N PRO A 6 17.91 -0.15 10.74
CA PRO A 6 18.31 0.82 9.75
C PRO A 6 17.69 2.19 10.05
N LYS A 7 18.40 3.26 9.73
CA LYS A 7 18.00 4.68 9.90
C LYS A 7 16.94 5.05 8.86
N GLU A 8 15.98 4.16 8.62
CA GLU A 8 14.91 4.38 7.65
C GLU A 8 13.80 5.15 8.37
N LYS A 9 13.64 6.42 7.97
CA LYS A 9 12.60 7.32 8.50
C LYS A 9 11.19 6.88 8.09
N LEU A 10 11.09 5.99 7.10
CA LEU A 10 9.84 5.55 6.51
C LEU A 10 9.62 4.08 6.87
N SER A 11 8.42 3.75 7.32
CA SER A 11 8.01 2.35 7.51
C SER A 11 7.75 1.68 6.16
N ASN A 12 7.73 0.35 6.14
CA ASN A 12 7.30 -0.42 4.96
C ASN A 12 5.92 -0.01 4.45
N LYS A 13 5.03 0.46 5.32
CA LYS A 13 3.70 0.96 4.95
C LYS A 13 3.82 2.27 4.18
N ASP A 14 4.60 3.20 4.71
CA ASP A 14 4.82 4.50 4.10
C ASP A 14 5.54 4.35 2.75
N LEU A 15 6.46 3.39 2.63
CA LEU A 15 7.13 3.08 1.36
C LEU A 15 6.12 2.57 0.33
N LYS A 16 5.21 1.66 0.72
CA LYS A 16 4.16 1.17 -0.16
C LYS A 16 3.18 2.27 -0.58
N GLU A 17 2.88 3.20 0.31
CA GLU A 17 2.01 4.34 0.03
C GLU A 17 2.69 5.34 -0.93
N LEU A 18 3.97 5.67 -0.67
CA LEU A 18 4.79 6.52 -1.54
C LEU A 18 4.95 5.93 -2.94
N MET A 19 5.18 4.62 -3.03
CA MET A 19 5.29 3.88 -4.30
C MET A 19 3.93 3.67 -4.99
N GLY A 20 2.82 4.11 -4.38
CA GLY A 20 1.47 3.94 -4.92
C GLY A 20 0.97 2.50 -4.93
N MET A 21 1.61 1.59 -4.18
CA MET A 21 1.25 0.17 -4.13
C MET A 21 -0.06 -0.10 -3.40
N ASN A 22 -0.45 0.79 -2.46
CA ASN A 22 -1.73 0.71 -1.74
C ASN A 22 -2.81 1.61 -2.37
N ARG A 23 -2.67 1.99 -3.64
CA ARG A 23 -3.65 2.85 -4.31
C ARG A 23 -4.97 2.07 -4.44
N PRO A 24 -6.08 2.55 -3.84
CA PRO A 24 -7.36 1.89 -4.00
C PRO A 24 -7.72 1.89 -5.49
N THR A 25 -8.09 0.72 -6.00
CA THR A 25 -8.54 0.59 -7.39
C THR A 25 -10.05 0.44 -7.40
N TYR A 26 -10.70 1.14 -8.33
CA TYR A 26 -12.14 1.05 -8.53
C TYR A 26 -12.39 0.17 -9.74
N GLY A 27 -13.10 -0.93 -9.52
CA GLY A 27 -13.51 -1.85 -10.57
C GLY A 27 -15.03 -1.93 -10.65
N ARG A 28 -15.55 -2.42 -11.78
CA ARG A 28 -16.96 -2.81 -11.88
C ARG A 28 -17.06 -4.29 -11.52
N GLY A 29 -17.89 -4.62 -10.54
CA GLY A 29 -18.22 -6.01 -10.22
C GLY A 29 -19.23 -6.59 -11.21
N SER A 30 -19.49 -7.89 -11.11
CA SER A 30 -20.65 -8.49 -11.78
C SER A 30 -21.93 -7.80 -11.29
N GLY A 31 -22.69 -7.21 -12.20
CA GLY A 31 -23.85 -6.35 -11.90
C GLY A 31 -23.61 -4.85 -12.10
N GLY A 32 -22.44 -4.42 -12.56
CA GLY A 32 -22.19 -3.04 -13.03
C GLY A 32 -21.93 -2.00 -11.93
N ALA A 33 -22.17 -2.35 -10.67
CA ALA A 33 -21.82 -1.53 -9.52
C ALA A 33 -20.30 -1.34 -9.40
N ILE A 34 -19.88 -0.10 -9.14
CA ILE A 34 -18.48 0.24 -8.85
C ILE A 34 -18.16 -0.23 -7.43
N LYS A 35 -17.10 -1.02 -7.28
CA LYS A 35 -16.58 -1.48 -5.99
C LYS A 35 -15.11 -1.12 -5.89
N GLN A 36 -14.70 -0.69 -4.70
CA GLN A 36 -13.29 -0.58 -4.36
C GLN A 36 -12.73 -1.99 -4.15
N LYS A 37 -11.61 -2.30 -4.79
CA LYS A 37 -10.88 -3.56 -4.62
C LYS A 37 -9.82 -3.44 -3.54
#